data_AF-A0A0R1HMF7-F1
#
_entry.id   AF-A0A0R1HMF7-F1
#
_cell.length_a   1.000
_cell.length_b   1.000
_cell.length_c   1.000
_cell.angle_alpha   90.00
_cell.angle_beta   90.00
_cell.angle_gamma   90.00
#
_symmetry.space_group_name_H-M   'P 1'
#
loop_
_entity.id
_entity.type
_entity.pdbx_description
1 polymer ?
#
loop_
_entity_poly.entity_id
_entity_poly.type
_entity_poly.pdbx_seq_one_letter_code
_entity_poly.pdbx_strand_id
1 'polypeptide(L)'
;MNNEIRRFETIGDLFNYYAAQNVDAISLDVRSGTLTFRTGRKLKEVLVHGGRLVSSRIQLPVIRNVAQRRVLLNFDPDAFIELLSQSGIAFLKYTFRIRLLDFYDSQERLILSHNYEIADEL
;
A
#
# COMPACT_ATOMS: atom_id res chain seq x y z
N MET A 1 18.42 10.08 -11.19
CA MET A 1 17.57 8.94 -10.80
C MET A 1 16.55 8.76 -11.90
N ASN A 2 16.49 7.58 -12.54
CA ASN A 2 15.42 7.25 -13.49
C ASN A 2 14.29 6.62 -12.68
N ASN A 3 13.25 7.39 -12.37
CA ASN A 3 12.04 6.82 -11.75
C ASN A 3 11.31 6.04 -12.85
N GLU A 4 11.30 4.72 -12.73
CA GLU A 4 10.47 3.86 -13.57
C GLU A 4 9.01 4.17 -13.22
N ILE A 5 8.22 4.66 -14.19
CA ILE A 5 6.77 4.84 -14.03
C ILE A 5 6.13 3.52 -14.40
N ARG A 6 5.46 2.89 -13.44
CA ARG A 6 4.73 1.64 -13.67
C ARG A 6 3.28 1.82 -13.21
N ARG A 7 2.36 1.58 -14.14
CA ARG A 7 0.92 1.61 -13.87
C ARG A 7 0.39 0.18 -13.67
N PHE A 8 -0.50 0.04 -12.70
CA PHE A 8 -1.21 -1.20 -12.40
C PHE A 8 -2.70 -0.93 -12.56
N GLU A 9 -3.47 -1.91 -13.03
CA GLU A 9 -4.92 -1.77 -13.15
C GLU A 9 -5.58 -1.87 -11.78
N THR A 10 -5.07 -2.76 -10.92
CA THR A 10 -5.59 -2.94 -9.57
C THR A 10 -4.48 -3.05 -8.51
N ILE A 11 -4.86 -2.87 -7.24
CA ILE A 11 -3.97 -3.18 -6.10
C ILE A 11 -3.60 -4.67 -6.07
N GLY A 12 -4.48 -5.56 -6.52
CA GLY A 12 -4.18 -6.98 -6.66
C GLY A 12 -3.05 -7.25 -7.65
N ASP A 13 -3.07 -6.60 -8.81
CA ASP A 13 -1.99 -6.72 -9.81
C ASP A 13 -0.66 -6.22 -9.26
N LEU A 14 -0.69 -5.11 -8.52
CA LEU A 14 0.49 -4.56 -7.85
C LEU A 14 1.08 -5.59 -6.87
N PHE A 15 0.24 -6.16 -5.99
CA PHE A 15 0.72 -7.15 -5.01
C PHE A 15 1.25 -8.41 -5.70
N ASN A 16 0.51 -8.95 -6.68
CA ASN A 16 0.93 -10.14 -7.43
C ASN A 16 2.27 -9.94 -8.14
N TYR A 17 2.48 -8.77 -8.76
CA TYR A 17 3.72 -8.43 -9.44
C TYR A 17 4.93 -8.41 -8.51
N TYR A 18 4.81 -7.85 -7.31
CA TYR A 18 5.91 -7.81 -6.34
C TYR A 18 6.11 -9.14 -5.63
N ALA A 19 5.03 -9.90 -5.38
CA ALA A 19 5.11 -11.26 -4.87
C ALA A 19 5.90 -12.17 -5.83
N ALA A 20 5.62 -12.10 -7.14
CA ALA A 20 6.31 -12.88 -8.17
C ALA A 20 7.82 -12.56 -8.27
N GLN A 21 8.24 -11.38 -7.79
CA GLN A 21 9.64 -10.96 -7.72
C GLN A 21 10.33 -11.34 -6.41
N ASN A 22 9.67 -12.11 -5.54
CA ASN A 22 10.16 -12.47 -4.21
C ASN A 22 10.50 -11.25 -3.35
N VAL A 23 9.68 -10.20 -3.43
CA VAL A 23 9.80 -9.03 -2.55
C VAL A 23 9.21 -9.38 -1.19
N ASP A 24 9.99 -9.18 -0.11
CA ASP A 24 9.53 -9.47 1.26
C ASP A 24 8.44 -8.51 1.72
N ALA A 25 8.59 -7.22 1.39
CA ALA A 25 7.67 -6.16 1.77
C ALA A 25 7.74 -4.98 0.80
N ILE A 26 6.61 -4.30 0.65
CA ILE A 26 6.47 -3.01 -0.01
C ILE A 26 6.02 -1.95 1.02
N SER A 27 6.51 -0.73 0.86
CA SER A 27 6.07 0.44 1.61
C SER A 27 5.62 1.51 0.64
N LEU A 28 4.42 2.05 0.82
CA LEU A 28 3.88 3.13 0.01
C LEU A 28 3.82 4.40 0.86
N ASP A 29 4.45 5.48 0.39
CA ASP A 29 4.25 6.83 0.90
C ASP A 29 3.15 7.52 0.08
N VAL A 30 1.99 7.71 0.70
CA VAL A 30 0.80 8.33 0.09
C VAL A 30 1.06 9.79 -0.29
N ARG A 31 1.94 10.47 0.45
CA ARG A 31 2.22 11.90 0.25
C ARG A 31 3.01 12.15 -1.03
N SER A 32 3.90 11.23 -1.37
CA SER A 32 4.70 11.29 -2.60
C SER A 32 4.16 10.42 -3.72
N GLY A 33 3.30 9.44 -3.41
CA GLY A 33 2.86 8.42 -4.36
C GLY A 33 3.96 7.42 -4.71
N THR A 34 5.00 7.34 -3.89
CA THR A 34 6.18 6.49 -4.11
C THR A 34 6.04 5.19 -3.35
N LEU A 35 6.29 4.09 -4.06
CA LEU A 35 6.40 2.75 -3.53
C LEU A 35 7.86 2.33 -3.43
N THR A 36 8.28 1.97 -2.22
CA THR A 36 9.63 1.56 -1.87
C THR A 36 9.66 0.08 -1.51
N PHE A 37 10.64 -0.65 -2.03
CA PHE A 37 10.80 -2.08 -1.77
C PHE A 37 12.26 -2.51 -1.87
N ARG A 38 12.56 -3.69 -1.31
CA ARG A 38 13.89 -4.30 -1.42
C ARG A 38 13.86 -5.51 -2.35
N THR A 39 14.87 -5.60 -3.20
CA THR A 39 15.17 -6.80 -3.98
C THR A 39 16.65 -7.16 -3.76
N GLY A 40 16.88 -8.30 -3.11
CA GLY A 40 18.20 -8.64 -2.56
C GLY A 40 18.71 -7.55 -1.60
N ARG A 41 19.88 -6.98 -1.89
CA ARG A 41 20.49 -5.91 -1.06
C ARG A 41 20.14 -4.49 -1.52
N LYS A 42 19.39 -4.32 -2.61
CA LYS A 42 19.11 -3.00 -3.21
C LYS A 42 17.73 -2.51 -2.80
N LEU A 43 17.68 -1.26 -2.31
CA LEU A 43 16.44 -0.51 -2.17
C LEU A 43 16.05 0.05 -3.54
N LYS A 44 14.78 -0.08 -3.90
CA LYS A 44 14.20 0.49 -5.11
C LYS A 44 13.01 1.36 -4.74
N GLU A 45 12.81 2.40 -5.52
CA GLU A 45 11.71 3.36 -5.41
C GLU A 45 11.03 3.48 -6.78
N VAL A 46 9.71 3.43 -6.80
CA VAL A 46 8.88 3.51 -8.00
C VAL A 46 7.77 4.49 -7.74
N LEU A 47 7.59 5.45 -8.64
CA LEU A 47 6.44 6.35 -8.60
C LEU A 47 5.22 5.59 -9.14
N VAL A 48 4.26 5.28 -8.27
CA VAL A 48 3.04 4.54 -8.65
C VAL A 48 1.85 5.47 -8.87
N HIS A 49 1.85 6.66 -8.25
CA HIS A 49 0.83 7.70 -8.43
C HIS A 49 1.41 9.10 -8.18
N GLY A 50 0.65 10.15 -8.47
CA GLY A 50 0.93 11.49 -7.97
C GLY A 50 0.76 11.61 -6.46
N GLY A 51 1.62 12.37 -5.78
CA GLY A 51 1.49 12.63 -4.35
C GLY A 51 0.14 13.27 -3.96
N ARG A 52 -0.36 12.94 -2.77
CA ARG A 52 -1.63 13.48 -2.22
C ARG A 52 -1.43 14.20 -0.89
N LEU A 53 -2.25 15.22 -0.61
CA LEU A 53 -2.31 15.84 0.71
C LEU A 53 -3.07 14.93 1.68
N VAL A 54 -2.39 14.49 2.74
CA VAL A 54 -2.94 13.58 3.74
C VAL A 54 -3.70 14.37 4.81
N SER A 55 -4.91 13.92 5.12
CA SER A 55 -5.74 14.48 6.19
C SER A 55 -5.03 14.37 7.54
N SER A 56 -5.10 15.42 8.37
CA SER A 56 -4.63 15.36 9.76
C SER A 56 -5.57 14.57 10.67
N ARG A 57 -6.80 14.28 10.23
CA ARG A 57 -7.81 13.54 10.98
C ARG A 57 -7.83 12.07 10.56
N ILE A 58 -7.58 11.19 11.51
CA ILE A 58 -7.68 9.75 11.32
C ILE A 58 -9.15 9.32 11.29
N GLN A 59 -9.55 8.65 10.20
CA GLN A 59 -10.88 8.08 10.03
C GLN A 59 -10.85 6.56 10.18
N LEU A 60 -10.67 6.08 11.42
CA LEU A 60 -10.49 4.65 11.72
C LEU A 60 -11.60 3.73 11.14
N PRO A 61 -12.90 4.10 11.13
CA PRO A 61 -13.93 3.27 10.51
C PRO A 61 -13.72 3.03 9.02
N VAL A 62 -13.28 4.07 8.28
CA VAL A 62 -12.97 3.96 6.85
C VAL A 62 -11.78 3.01 6.65
N ILE A 63 -10.71 3.19 7.42
CA ILE A 63 -9.51 2.36 7.34
C ILE A 63 -9.84 0.88 7.62
N ARG A 64 -10.69 0.61 8.61
CA ARG A 64 -11.13 -0.77 8.92
C ARG A 64 -11.90 -1.40 7.77
N ASN A 65 -12.79 -0.65 7.11
CA ASN A 65 -13.54 -1.16 5.95
C ASN A 65 -12.62 -1.47 4.76
N VAL A 66 -11.62 -0.61 4.53
CA VAL A 66 -10.63 -0.78 3.47
C VAL A 66 -9.76 -2.01 3.68
N ALA A 67 -9.39 -2.27 4.93
CA ALA A 67 -8.59 -3.43 5.30
C ALA A 67 -9.34 -4.76 5.10
N GLN A 68 -10.68 -4.78 5.16
CA GLN A 68 -11.51 -5.98 5.05
C GLN A 68 -11.65 -6.50 3.60
N ARG A 69 -10.58 -7.17 3.15
CA ARG A 69 -10.45 -8.28 2.17
C ARG A 69 -11.17 -8.26 0.80
N ARG A 70 -12.47 -7.99 0.69
CA ARG A 70 -13.20 -8.17 -0.60
C ARG A 70 -13.09 -7.00 -1.58
N VAL A 71 -12.72 -5.82 -1.08
CA VAL A 71 -12.68 -4.61 -1.91
C VAL A 71 -11.24 -4.24 -2.27
N LEU A 72 -10.27 -4.47 -1.37
CA LEU A 72 -8.88 -4.02 -1.50
C LEU A 72 -8.25 -4.35 -2.87
N LEU A 73 -8.27 -5.64 -3.24
CA LEU A 73 -7.58 -6.09 -4.46
C LEU A 73 -8.18 -5.53 -5.75
N ASN A 74 -9.46 -5.16 -5.73
CA ASN A 74 -10.18 -4.67 -6.90
C ASN A 74 -10.17 -3.14 -6.99
N PHE A 75 -9.52 -2.46 -6.04
CA PHE A 75 -9.38 -1.01 -6.16
C PHE A 75 -8.41 -0.65 -7.28
N ASP A 76 -8.82 0.35 -8.05
CA ASP A 76 -7.91 1.20 -8.79
C ASP A 76 -6.89 1.82 -7.81
N PRO A 77 -5.57 1.78 -8.13
CA PRO A 77 -4.54 2.32 -7.25
C PRO A 77 -4.73 3.79 -6.87
N ASP A 78 -5.18 4.63 -7.80
CA ASP A 78 -5.32 6.07 -7.56
C ASP A 78 -6.47 6.34 -6.59
N ALA A 79 -7.59 5.62 -6.75
CA ALA A 79 -8.74 5.67 -5.86
C ALA A 79 -8.39 5.15 -4.45
N PHE A 80 -7.61 4.07 -4.36
CA PHE A 80 -7.13 3.55 -3.09
C PHE A 80 -6.25 4.56 -2.35
N ILE A 81 -5.27 5.15 -3.05
CA ILE A 81 -4.36 6.15 -2.50
C ILE A 81 -5.13 7.40 -2.04
N GLU A 82 -6.11 7.85 -2.83
CA GLU A 82 -6.98 8.97 -2.46
C GLU A 82 -7.71 8.69 -1.14
N LEU A 83 -8.25 7.49 -1.00
CA LEU A 83 -9.00 7.11 0.19
C LEU A 83 -8.10 6.94 1.44
N LEU A 84 -6.87 6.44 1.27
CA LEU A 84 -5.86 6.48 2.32
C LEU A 84 -5.55 7.92 2.76
N SER A 85 -5.36 8.82 1.78
CA SER A 85 -5.07 10.22 2.02
C SER A 85 -6.19 10.92 2.80
N GLN A 86 -7.44 10.71 2.40
CA GLN A 86 -8.62 11.28 3.06
C GLN A 86 -8.85 10.71 4.47
N SER A 87 -8.46 9.45 4.70
CA SER A 87 -8.59 8.78 6.01
C SER A 87 -7.43 9.05 6.96
N GLY A 88 -6.44 9.83 6.53
CA GLY A 88 -5.31 10.28 7.34
C GLY A 88 -4.15 9.29 7.40
N ILE A 89 -4.11 8.33 6.48
CA ILE A 89 -2.99 7.41 6.32
C ILE A 89 -1.95 8.03 5.41
N ALA A 90 -0.72 8.18 5.93
CA ALA A 90 0.41 8.70 5.18
C ALA A 90 1.32 7.60 4.65
N PHE A 91 1.40 6.47 5.36
CA PHE A 91 2.18 5.33 4.93
C PHE A 91 1.41 4.03 5.07
N LEU A 92 1.63 3.15 4.10
CA LEU A 92 1.14 1.79 4.10
C LEU A 92 2.32 0.85 3.96
N LYS A 93 2.36 -0.23 4.74
CA LYS A 93 3.34 -1.30 4.57
C LYS A 93 2.61 -2.61 4.41
N TYR A 94 2.96 -3.36 3.37
CA TYR A 94 2.50 -4.73 3.20
C TYR A 94 3.68 -5.69 3.26
N THR A 95 3.61 -6.66 4.18
CA THR A 95 4.62 -7.71 4.34
C THR A 95 4.07 -9.01 3.78
N PHE A 96 4.62 -9.48 2.65
CA PHE A 96 4.06 -10.60 1.89
C PHE A 96 4.09 -11.92 2.66
N ARG A 97 5.21 -12.23 3.33
CA ARG A 97 5.42 -13.52 4.01
C ARG A 97 4.37 -13.84 5.08
N ILE A 98 4.00 -12.83 5.87
CA ILE A 98 2.98 -12.95 6.94
C ILE A 98 1.64 -12.35 6.50
N ARG A 99 1.56 -11.90 5.25
CA ARG A 99 0.42 -11.21 4.65
C ARG A 99 -0.16 -10.14 5.58
N LEU A 100 0.69 -9.26 6.10
CA LEU A 100 0.32 -8.23 7.07
C LEU A 100 0.26 -6.85 6.43
N LEU A 101 -0.84 -6.14 6.62
CA LEU A 101 -1.06 -4.77 6.15
C LEU A 101 -1.08 -3.80 7.33
N ASP A 102 -0.06 -2.94 7.39
CA ASP A 102 0.11 -1.92 8.42
C ASP A 102 -0.16 -0.52 7.85
N PHE A 103 -0.93 0.27 8.58
CA PHE A 103 -1.33 1.63 8.23
C PHE A 103 -0.75 2.61 9.24
N TYR A 104 -0.07 3.65 8.77
CA TYR A 104 0.58 4.65 9.62
C TYR A 104 0.13 6.07 9.28
N ASP A 105 0.12 6.94 10.29
CA ASP A 105 -0.13 8.36 10.11
C ASP A 105 1.12 9.13 9.64
N SER A 106 0.98 10.45 9.49
CA SER A 106 2.08 11.33 9.04
C SER A 106 3.26 11.43 10.03
N GLN A 107 3.08 10.95 11.27
CA GLN A 107 4.12 10.87 12.29
C GLN A 107 4.71 9.46 12.40
N GLU A 108 4.42 8.59 11.42
CA GLU A 108 4.85 7.18 11.38
C GLU A 108 4.35 6.35 12.57
N ARG A 109 3.25 6.77 13.19
CA ARG A 109 2.62 5.99 14.27
C ARG A 109 1.69 4.96 13.66
N LEU A 110 1.78 3.72 14.12
CA LEU A 110 0.90 2.64 13.70
C LEU A 110 -0.55 2.95 14.13
N ILE A 111 -1.45 3.01 13.15
CA ILE A 111 -2.88 3.27 13.34
C ILE A 111 -3.68 1.97 13.34
N LEU A 112 -3.41 1.09 12.38
CA LEU A 112 -4.07 -0.20 12.24
C LEU A 112 -3.07 -1.21 11.68
N SER A 113 -3.17 -2.45 12.16
CA SER A 113 -2.49 -3.61 11.59
C SER A 113 -3.54 -4.67 11.30
N HIS A 114 -3.52 -5.24 10.09
CA HIS A 114 -4.52 -6.18 9.64
C HIS A 114 -3.87 -7.37 8.92
N ASN A 115 -4.13 -8.58 9.43
CA ASN A 115 -3.75 -9.80 8.73
C ASN A 115 -4.67 -9.99 7.53
N TYR A 116 -4.04 -9.98 6.36
CA TYR A 116 -4.66 -10.24 5.09
C TYR A 116 -4.41 -11.70 4.71
N GLU A 117 -5.26 -12.63 5.12
CA GLU A 117 -5.20 -13.94 4.49
C GLU A 117 -5.58 -13.78 3.00
N ILE A 118 -4.72 -14.14 2.06
CA ILE A 118 -5.20 -14.50 0.71
C ILE A 118 -5.95 -15.80 0.96
N ALA A 119 -7.26 -15.84 0.72
CA ALA A 119 -7.90 -17.15 0.70
C ALA A 119 -7.23 -17.81 -0.50
N ASP A 120 -6.54 -18.91 -0.28
CA ASP A 120 -6.04 -19.69 -1.39
C ASP A 120 -7.29 -20.10 -2.18
N GLU A 121 -7.60 -19.36 -3.24
CA GLU A 121 -8.49 -19.84 -4.30
C GLU A 121 -7.67 -20.87 -5.07
N LEU A 122 -7.60 -22.07 -4.51
CA LEU A 122 -7.39 -23.33 -5.22
C LEU A 122 -8.68 -24.15 -5.11
#